data_AF-A0A357Z1J1-F1
#
_entry.id   AF-A0A357Z1J1-F1
#
_cell.length_a   1.000
_cell.length_b   1.000
_cell.length_c   1.000
_cell.angle_alpha   90.00
_cell.angle_beta   90.00
_cell.angle_gamma   90.00
#
_symmetry.space_group_name_H-M   'P 1'
#
loop_
_entity.id
_entity.type
_entity.pdbx_description
1 polymer ?
#
loop_
_entity_poly.entity_id
_entity_poly.type
_entity_poly.pdbx_seq_one_letter_code
_entity_poly.pdbx_strand_id
1 'polypeptide(L)' 'MSFSSEAKNELCRLSPRPCCRRAECYGLLLFGRGFSPAGVSLATANRGVARRAAQ' A
#
# COMPACT_ATOMS: atom_id res chain seq x y z
N MET A 1 -14.16 -8.61 -9.76
CA MET A 1 -13.26 -9.29 -8.81
C MET A 1 -12.13 -9.88 -9.63
N SER A 2 -10.88 -9.69 -9.23
CA SER A 2 -9.72 -10.27 -9.92
C SER A 2 -8.80 -10.91 -8.90
N PHE A 3 -8.09 -11.96 -9.31
CA PHE A 3 -7.08 -12.63 -8.49
C PHE A 3 -6.13 -11.63 -7.81
N SER A 4 -5.64 -10.65 -8.58
CA SER A 4 -4.77 -9.60 -8.03
C SER A 4 -5.44 -8.78 -6.92
N SER A 5 -6.74 -8.53 -7.02
CA SER A 5 -7.47 -7.78 -5.99
C SER A 5 -7.64 -8.60 -4.72
N GLU A 6 -7.89 -9.90 -4.85
CA GLU A 6 -8.02 -10.84 -3.71
C GLU A 6 -6.69 -11.02 -2.99
N ALA A 7 -5.61 -11.29 -3.71
CA ALA A 7 -4.26 -11.39 -3.14
C ALA A 7 -3.87 -10.10 -2.39
N LYS A 8 -4.15 -8.92 -2.95
CA LYS A 8 -3.93 -7.63 -2.27
C LYS A 8 -4.75 -7.49 -0.99
N ASN A 9 -6.00 -7.95 -0.99
CA ASN A 9 -6.86 -7.90 0.19
C ASN A 9 -6.35 -8.83 1.29
N GLU A 10 -5.84 -10.01 0.95
CA GLU A 10 -5.21 -10.94 1.89
C GLU A 10 -3.98 -10.31 2.54
N LEU A 11 -3.09 -9.71 1.74
CA LEU A 11 -1.90 -9.01 2.24
C LEU A 11 -2.25 -7.86 3.20
N CYS A 12 -3.30 -7.09 2.90
CA CYS A 12 -3.73 -5.96 3.74
C CYS A 12 -4.24 -6.38 5.14
N ARG A 13 -4.56 -7.67 5.36
CA ARG A 13 -4.98 -8.21 6.67
C ARG A 13 -3.79 -8.60 7.55
N LEU A 14 -2.59 -8.70 6.98
CA LEU A 14 -1.38 -9.05 7.72
C LEU A 14 -0.96 -7.90 8.65
N SER A 15 -0.49 -8.25 9.84
CA SER A 15 0.07 -7.30 10.81
C SER A 15 1.61 -7.38 10.82
N PRO A 16 2.31 -6.51 10.06
CA PRO A 16 3.75 -6.56 9.95
C PRO A 16 4.42 -6.11 11.24
N ARG A 17 5.59 -6.67 11.51
CA ARG A 17 6.52 -6.18 12.54
C ARG A 17 6.85 -4.70 12.27
N PRO A 18 7.22 -3.91 13.29
CA PRO A 18 7.54 -2.49 13.13
C PRO A 18 8.57 -2.19 12.02
N CYS A 19 9.63 -3.01 11.90
CA CYS A 19 10.63 -2.86 10.85
C CYS A 19 10.06 -3.10 9.44
N CYS A 20 9.13 -4.04 9.30
CA CYS A 20 8.50 -4.39 8.03
C CYS A 20 7.44 -3.37 7.61
N ARG A 21 6.79 -2.68 8.56
CA ARG A 21 5.78 -1.65 8.25
C ARG A 21 6.37 -0.49 7.45
N ARG A 22 7.59 -0.05 7.81
CA ARG A 22 8.32 0.98 7.05
C ARG A 22 8.64 0.52 5.63
N ALA A 23 9.10 -0.72 5.47
CA ALA A 23 9.39 -1.29 4.17
C ALA A 23 8.12 -1.40 3.30
N GLU A 24 6.99 -1.81 3.88
CA GLU A 24 5.70 -1.87 3.19
C GLU A 24 5.24 -0.47 2.74
N CYS A 25 5.26 0.53 3.62
CA CYS A 25 4.92 1.91 3.25
C CYS A 25 5.83 2.43 2.14
N TYR A 26 7.14 2.22 2.26
CA TYR A 26 8.08 2.63 1.23
C TYR A 26 7.77 1.98 -0.12
N GLY A 27 7.51 0.66 -0.15
CA GLY A 27 7.13 -0.04 -1.37
C GLY A 27 5.83 0.48 -1.99
N LEU A 28 4.80 0.70 -1.18
CA LEU A 28 3.51 1.24 -1.66
C LEU A 28 3.66 2.64 -2.28
N LEU A 29 4.44 3.51 -1.65
CA LEU A 29 4.62 4.89 -2.10
C LEU A 29 5.59 4.98 -3.29
N LEU A 30 6.63 4.16 -3.34
CA LEU A 30 7.59 4.10 -4.45
C LEU A 30 6.91 3.78 -5.78
N PHE A 31 5.89 2.92 -5.77
CA PHE A 31 5.06 2.58 -6.93
C PHE A 31 3.73 3.33 -6.96
N GLY A 32 3.60 4.39 -6.15
CA GLY A 32 2.47 5.29 -6.16
C GLY A 32 2.46 6.18 -7.39
N ARG A 33 1.46 7.08 -7.44
CA ARG A 33 1.36 8.11 -8.49
C ARG A 33 2.48 9.16 -8.38
N GLY A 34 2.94 9.44 -7.16
CA GLY A 34 4.04 10.37 -6.93
C GLY A 34 4.70 10.16 -5.58
N PHE A 35 6.03 10.24 -5.54
CA PHE A 35 6.84 10.08 -4.34
C PHE A 35 8.01 11.06 -4.38
N SER A 36 7.88 12.18 -3.66
CA SER A 36 8.88 13.25 -3.62
C SER A 36 8.86 13.97 -2.27
N PRO A 37 9.88 14.81 -1.98
CA PRO A 37 9.86 15.66 -0.79
C PRO A 37 8.67 16.62 -0.73
N ALA A 38 8.11 17.03 -1.87
CA ALA A 38 6.95 17.92 -1.94
C ALA A 38 5.63 17.22 -1.59
N GLY A 39 5.60 15.89 -1.60
CA GLY A 39 4.42 15.12 -1.27
C GLY A 39 4.38 13.74 -1.89
N VAL A 40 3.42 12.95 -1.41
CA VAL A 40 3.17 11.58 -1.83
C VAL A 40 1.72 11.41 -2.31
N SER A 41 1.53 10.64 -3.37
CA SER A 41 0.21 10.35 -3.94
C SER A 41 0.15 8.90 -4.37
N LEU A 42 -0.93 8.20 -4.00
CA LEU A 42 -1.19 6.82 -4.39
C LEU A 42 -2.52 6.75 -5.15
N ALA A 43 -2.51 6.15 -6.33
CA ALA A 43 -3.71 5.83 -7.09
C ALA A 43 -3.85 4.30 -7.19
N THR A 44 -4.95 3.74 -6.69
CA THR A 44 -5.18 2.29 -6.74
C THR A 44 -6.67 1.99 -6.84
N ALA A 45 -7.02 0.98 -7.63
CA ALA A 45 -8.38 0.47 -7.74
C ALA A 45 -8.77 -0.44 -6.55
N ASN A 46 -7.80 -0.85 -5.72
CA ASN A 46 -8.05 -1.70 -4.56
C ASN A 46 -8.26 -0.87 -3.28
N ARG A 47 -9.48 -0.91 -2.72
CA ARG A 47 -9.85 -0.18 -1.50
C ARG A 47 -9.04 -0.60 -0.26
N GLY A 48 -8.68 -1.87 -0.14
CA GLY A 48 -7.86 -2.38 0.96
C GLY A 48 -6.48 -1.75 0.96
N VAL A 49 -5.84 -1.69 -0.23
CA VAL A 49 -4.54 -1.02 -0.42
C VAL A 49 -4.64 0.47 -0.14
N ALA A 50 -5.70 1.14 -0.63
CA ALA A 50 -5.92 2.57 -0.38
C ALA A 50 -6.02 2.86 1.12
N ARG A 51 -6.76 2.04 1.88
CA ARG A 51 -6.87 2.18 3.34
C ARG A 51 -5.53 1.91 4.03
N ARG A 52 -4.82 0.86 3.61
CA ARG A 52 -3.52 0.46 4.19
C ARG A 52 -2.46 1.55 4.05
N ALA A 53 -2.43 2.26 2.92
CA ALA A 53 -1.49 3.35 2.69
C ALA A 53 -1.81 4.65 3.45
N ALA A 54 -3.03 4.79 3.99
CA ALA A 54 -3.50 5.97 4.72
C ALA A 54 -3.42 5.82 6.26
N GLN A 55 -2.87 4.70 6.75
CA GLN A 55 -2.67 4.41 8.18
C GLN A 55 -1.30 4.89 8.67
#